data_AF-A0A2A5M353-F1
#
_entry.id   AF-A0A2A5M353-F1
#
_cell.length_a   1.000
_cell.length_b   1.000
_cell.length_c   1.000
_cell.angle_alpha   90.00
_cell.angle_beta   90.00
_cell.angle_gamma   90.00
#
_symmetry.space_group_name_H-M   'P 1'
#
loop_
_entity.id
_entity.type
_entity.pdbx_description
1 polymer ?
#
loop_
_entity_poly.entity_id
_entity_poly.type
_entity_poly.pdbx_seq_one_letter_code
_entity_poly.pdbx_strand_id
1 'polypeptide(L)' 'MAVVASKKVGKAVVRNRSKRILRALFAKFERYLQDGKYIFVAKNEITELSFSRLEKNLKWGLKKLECFK' A
#
# COMPACT_ATOMS: atom_id res chain seq x y z
N MET A 1 -11.27 -0.56 -0.59
CA MET A 1 -9.89 -0.55 -1.14
C MET A 1 -9.65 -1.76 -2.04
N ALA A 2 -8.98 -1.60 -3.18
CA ALA A 2 -8.47 -2.69 -4.01
C ALA A 2 -6.94 -2.76 -3.99
N VAL A 3 -6.35 -3.96 -4.06
CA VAL A 3 -4.88 -4.14 -4.13
C VAL A 3 -4.52 -5.09 -5.26
N VAL A 4 -3.65 -4.64 -6.16
CA VAL A 4 -3.20 -5.37 -7.34
C VAL A 4 -1.71 -5.66 -7.21
N ALA A 5 -1.31 -6.91 -7.47
CA ALA A 5 0.09 -7.32 -7.58
C ALA A 5 0.29 -8.08 -8.89
N SER A 6 1.06 -7.51 -9.81
CA SER A 6 1.33 -8.10 -11.12
C SER A 6 2.29 -9.30 -11.00
N LYS A 7 2.40 -10.11 -12.07
CA LYS A 7 3.39 -11.21 -12.14
C LYS A 7 4.84 -10.72 -12.01
N LYS A 8 5.12 -9.45 -12.38
CA LYS A 8 6.45 -8.83 -12.26
C LYS A 8 6.92 -8.65 -10.81
N VAL A 9 6.00 -8.61 -9.85
CA VAL A 9 6.32 -8.51 -8.41
C VAL A 9 6.99 -9.79 -7.89
N GLY A 10 6.72 -10.94 -8.51
CA GLY A 10 7.38 -12.20 -8.19
C GLY A 10 6.43 -13.39 -8.05
N LYS A 11 6.91 -14.45 -7.39
CA LYS A 11 6.17 -15.70 -7.16
C LYS A 11 4.89 -15.45 -6.34
N ALA A 12 3.97 -16.42 -6.34
CA ALA A 12 2.68 -16.29 -5.66
C ALA A 12 2.80 -15.89 -4.17
N VAL A 13 3.76 -16.46 -3.45
CA VAL A 13 4.03 -16.13 -2.04
C VAL A 13 4.46 -14.68 -1.87
N VAL A 14 5.36 -14.19 -2.72
CA VAL A 14 5.83 -12.80 -2.72
C VAL A 14 4.66 -11.86 -2.99
N ARG A 15 3.87 -12.11 -4.04
CA ARG A 15 2.66 -11.32 -4.37
C ARG A 15 1.66 -11.28 -3.21
N ASN A 16 1.44 -12.41 -2.54
CA ASN A 16 0.54 -12.48 -1.39
C ASN A 16 1.08 -11.71 -0.20
N ARG A 17 2.39 -11.76 0.07
CA ARG A 17 3.06 -10.95 1.09
C ARG A 17 2.91 -9.46 0.78
N SER A 18 3.18 -9.03 -0.45
CA SER A 18 3.02 -7.62 -0.87
C SER A 18 1.59 -7.12 -0.67
N LYS A 19 0.58 -7.91 -1.07
CA LYS A 19 -0.83 -7.56 -0.83
C LYS A 19 -1.18 -7.47 0.66
N ARG A 20 -0.63 -8.35 1.51
CA ARG A 20 -0.82 -8.29 2.97
C ARG A 20 -0.22 -7.03 3.56
N ILE A 21 1.00 -6.66 3.16
CA ILE A 21 1.67 -5.44 3.62
C ILE A 21 0.85 -4.21 3.26
N LEU A 22 0.40 -4.07 2.00
CA LEU A 22 -0.39 -2.93 1.57
C LEU A 22 -1.73 -2.81 2.32
N ARG A 23 -2.42 -3.92 2.58
CA ARG A 23 -3.64 -3.95 3.40
C ARG A 23 -3.38 -3.48 4.83
N ALA A 24 -2.32 -4.00 5.45
CA ALA A 24 -1.95 -3.63 6.81
C ALA A 24 -1.57 -2.14 6.92
N LEU A 25 -0.87 -1.61 5.92
CA LEU A 25 -0.56 -0.18 5.84
C LEU A 25 -1.83 0.67 5.70
N PHE A 26 -2.73 0.30 4.79
CA PHE A 26 -3.99 1.03 4.59
C PHE A 26 -4.85 1.05 5.87
N ALA A 27 -4.98 -0.07 6.56
CA ALA A 27 -5.77 -0.17 7.80
C ALA A 27 -5.31 0.81 8.89
N LYS A 28 -4.03 1.21 8.92
CA LYS A 28 -3.54 2.24 9.85
C LYS A 28 -4.07 3.64 9.55
N PHE A 29 -4.33 3.94 8.27
CA PHE A 29 -4.73 5.27 7.83
C PHE A 29 -6.23 5.39 7.55
N GLU A 30 -6.93 4.27 7.34
CA GLU A 30 -8.34 4.21 6.92
C GLU A 30 -9.26 5.18 7.67
N ARG A 31 -9.12 5.28 8.99
CA ARG A 31 -9.95 6.17 9.83
C ARG A 31 -9.77 7.66 9.53
N TYR A 32 -8.61 8.04 8.98
CA TYR A 32 -8.25 9.43 8.68
C TYR A 32 -8.43 9.77 7.21
N LEU A 33 -8.81 8.80 6.37
CA LEU A 33 -8.97 9.01 4.93
C LEU A 33 -10.40 9.42 4.58
N GLN A 34 -10.49 10.25 3.55
CA GLN A 34 -11.75 10.64 2.93
C GLN A 34 -12.46 9.41 2.33
N ASP A 35 -13.77 9.49 2.18
CA ASP A 35 -14.53 8.39 1.62
C ASP A 35 -14.27 8.34 0.10
N GLY A 36 -13.87 7.17 -0.42
CA GLY A 36 -13.45 7.08 -1.81
C GLY A 36 -12.93 5.71 -2.23
N LYS A 37 -12.53 5.63 -3.51
CA LYS A 37 -12.00 4.40 -4.12
C LYS A 37 -10.47 4.44 -4.14
N TYR A 38 -9.86 3.73 -3.18
CA TYR A 38 -8.41 3.57 -3.12
C TYR A 38 -7.94 2.30 -3.84
N ILE A 39 -7.07 2.46 -4.84
CA ILE A 39 -6.46 1.36 -5.59
C ILE A 39 -4.94 1.38 -5.37
N PHE A 40 -4.41 0.30 -4.79
CA PHE A 40 -2.98 0.14 -4.56
C PHE A 40 -2.37 -0.84 -5.56
N VAL A 41 -1.27 -0.44 -6.20
CA VAL A 41 -0.51 -1.30 -7.10
C VAL A 41 0.84 -1.62 -6.47
N ALA A 42 1.07 -2.89 -6.17
CA ALA A 42 2.34 -3.36 -5.63
C ALA A 42 3.45 -3.25 -6.69
N LYS A 43 4.56 -2.62 -6.32
CA LYS A 43 5.81 -2.62 -7.08
C LYS A 43 6.75 -3.72 -6.54
N ASN A 44 7.72 -4.14 -7.34
CA ASN A 44 8.67 -5.21 -7.03
C ASN A 44 9.51 -4.89 -5.78
N GLU A 45 9.86 -3.63 -5.56
CA GLU A 45 10.71 -3.15 -4.47
C GLU A 45 10.00 -3.18 -3.10
N ILE A 46 8.69 -3.46 -3.06
CA ILE A 46 7.90 -3.43 -1.82
C ILE A 46 8.42 -4.41 -0.76
N THR A 47 9.05 -5.51 -1.18
CA THR A 47 9.58 -6.51 -0.24
C THR A 47 10.97 -6.17 0.30
N GLU A 48 11.66 -5.22 -0.32
CA GLU A 48 12.99 -4.75 0.06
C GLU A 48 12.92 -3.62 1.10
N LEU A 49 11.80 -2.90 1.13
CA LEU A 49 11.57 -1.81 2.07
C LEU A 49 11.00 -2.33 3.39
N SER A 50 11.47 -1.74 4.50
CA SER A 50 10.90 -2.01 5.83
C SER A 50 9.47 -1.47 5.93
N PHE A 51 8.66 -2.09 6.79
CA PHE A 51 7.26 -1.67 7.00
C PHE A 51 7.16 -0.20 7.42
N SER A 52 8.03 0.26 8.33
CA SER A 52 8.09 1.66 8.78
C SER A 52 8.42 2.63 7.63
N ARG A 53 9.32 2.26 6.72
CA ARG A 53 9.64 3.08 5.55
C ARG A 53 8.45 3.15 4.58
N LEU A 54 7.77 2.03 4.35
CA LEU A 54 6.56 1.99 3.53
C LEU A 54 5.43 2.84 4.12
N GLU A 55 5.27 2.84 5.44
CA GLU A 55 4.30 3.66 6.16
C GLU A 55 4.55 5.16 5.97
N LYS A 56 5.81 5.59 6.10
CA LYS A 56 6.21 6.99 5.82
C LYS A 56 5.93 7.37 4.37
N ASN A 57 6.31 6.50 3.42
CA ASN A 57 6.08 6.73 1.99
C ASN A 57 4.59 6.84 1.67
N LEU A 58 3.77 5.95 2.24
CA LEU A 58 2.33 5.96 2.04
C LEU A 58 1.70 7.23 2.62
N LYS A 59 2.06 7.61 3.84
CA LYS A 59 1.59 8.85 4.47
C LYS A 59 1.92 10.09 3.62
N TRP A 60 3.15 10.15 3.11
CA TRP A 60 3.58 11.23 2.22
C TRP A 60 2.73 11.27 0.93
N GLY A 61 2.52 10.12 0.29
CA GLY A 61 1.70 10.03 -0.93
C GLY A 61 0.25 10.42 -0.69
N LEU A 62 -0.37 9.93 0.38
CA LEU A 62 -1.76 10.27 0.75
C LEU A 62 -1.92 11.76 1.08
N LYS A 63 -0.92 12.39 1.70
CA LYS A 63 -0.92 13.83 1.93
C LYS A 63 -0.82 14.61 0.62
N LYS A 64 0.05 14.17 -0.29
CA LYS A 64 0.24 14.82 -1.59
C LYS A 64 -1.00 14.74 -2.49
N LEU A 65 -1.78 13.67 -2.34
CA LEU A 65 -3.06 13.45 -3.02
C LEU A 65 -4.26 14.01 -2.26
N GLU A 66 -4.03 14.75 -1.15
CA GLU A 66 -5.08 15.39 -0.36
C GLU A 66 -6.18 14.41 0.11
N CYS A 67 -5.79 13.16 0.39
CA CYS A 67 -6.72 12.09 0.73
C CYS A 67 -7.12 12.07 2.20
N PHE A 68 -6.50 12.90 3.05
CA PHE A 68 -6.83 12.98 4.47
C PHE A 68 -8.07 13.85 4.69
N LYS A 69 -8.93 13.43 5.63
CA LYS A 69 -10.06 14.21 6.13
C LYS A 69 -9.58 15.49 6.82
#